data_AF-A0A7Y2P9E0-F1
#
_entry.id   AF-A0A7Y2P9E0-F1
#
_cell.length_a   1.000
_cell.length_b   1.000
_cell.length_c   1.000
_cell.angle_alpha   90.00
_cell.angle_beta   90.00
_cell.angle_gamma   90.00
#
_symmetry.space_group_name_H-M   'P 1'
#
loop_
_entity.id
_entity.type
_entity.pdbx_description
1 polymer ?
#
loop_
_entity_poly.entity_id
_entity_poly.type
_entity_poly.pdbx_seq_one_letter_code
_entity_poly.pdbx_strand_id
1 'polypeptide(L)' 'MERTNDRCFDFLPINERGRKPRKTGITEMRGPYYAPVGKRYLQDILETMGAYVDILKFSGGSFSLMPKKAVKDLIGT' A
#
# COMPACT_ATOMS: atom_id res chain seq x y z
N MET A 1 5.04 -35.28 10.25
CA MET A 1 5.46 -34.47 9.09
C MET A 1 5.85 -33.11 9.61
N GLU A 2 7.15 -32.84 9.64
CA GLU A 2 7.71 -31.56 10.02
C GLU A 2 7.25 -30.54 8.97
N ARG A 3 6.39 -29.59 9.37
CA ARG A 3 6.02 -28.47 8.49
C ARG A 3 7.19 -27.50 8.52
N THR A 4 8.14 -27.67 7.60
CA THR A 4 9.19 -26.69 7.35
C THR A 4 8.52 -25.45 6.76
N ASN A 5 8.11 -24.53 7.63
CA ASN A 5 7.64 -23.22 7.22
C ASN A 5 8.88 -22.45 6.77
N ASP A 6 8.99 -22.09 5.48
CA ASP A 6 10.14 -21.39 4.87
C ASP A 6 10.37 -19.95 5.43
N ARG A 7 9.78 -19.62 6.58
CA ARG A 7 9.91 -18.31 7.22
C ARG A 7 11.01 -18.34 8.27
N CYS A 8 11.89 -17.33 8.21
CA CYS A 8 13.01 -17.16 9.14
C CYS A 8 12.61 -16.99 10.62
N PHE A 9 11.35 -16.64 10.91
CA PHE A 9 10.80 -16.46 12.27
C PHE A 9 9.44 -17.14 12.40
N ASP A 10 9.42 -18.47 12.21
CA ASP A 10 8.19 -19.27 12.18
C ASP A 10 7.45 -19.32 13.53
N PHE A 11 8.15 -19.12 14.65
CA PHE A 11 7.60 -19.02 16.01
C PHE A 11 6.72 -17.77 16.24
N LEU A 12 6.85 -16.73 15.40
CA LEU A 12 5.98 -15.55 15.51
C LEU A 12 4.60 -15.87 14.95
N PRO A 13 3.52 -15.73 15.74
CA PRO A 13 2.16 -15.91 15.26
C PRO A 13 1.85 -14.81 14.24
N ILE A 14 1.38 -15.22 13.07
CA ILE A 14 0.91 -14.33 12.03
C ILE A 14 -0.48 -14.75 11.59
N ASN A 15 -1.33 -13.76 11.36
CA ASN A 15 -2.66 -14.02 10.80
C ASN A 15 -2.51 -14.40 9.34
N GLU A 16 -3.20 -15.48 8.93
CA GLU A 16 -3.34 -15.78 7.52
C GLU A 16 -4.07 -14.63 6.83
N ARG A 17 -3.48 -14.15 5.73
CA ARG A 17 -4.06 -13.10 4.90
C ARG A 17 -4.28 -13.65 3.50
N GLY A 18 -5.49 -13.44 2.97
CA GLY A 18 -5.80 -13.82 1.60
C GLY A 18 -4.91 -13.12 0.57
N ARG A 19 -4.82 -13.72 -0.63
CA ARG A 19 -4.17 -13.08 -1.78
C ARG A 19 -5.05 -11.96 -2.34
N LYS A 20 -4.44 -11.06 -3.11
CA LYS A 20 -5.18 -10.06 -3.91
C LYS A 20 -5.87 -10.74 -5.10
N PRO A 21 -7.04 -10.23 -5.58
CA PRO A 21 -7.82 -9.13 -5.00
C PRO A 21 -8.55 -9.56 -3.73
N ARG A 22 -8.50 -8.72 -2.69
CA ARG A 22 -9.07 -9.04 -1.37
C ARG A 22 -10.50 -8.53 -1.24
N LYS A 23 -11.37 -9.34 -0.61
CA LYS A 23 -12.75 -8.95 -0.24
C LYS A 23 -12.89 -8.63 1.25
N THR A 24 -11.99 -9.15 2.09
CA THR A 24 -11.90 -8.92 3.54
C THR A 24 -10.43 -8.72 3.93
N GLY A 25 -10.16 -8.14 5.11
CA GLY A 25 -8.79 -7.83 5.53
C GLY A 25 -8.09 -6.84 4.59
N ILE A 26 -8.86 -5.88 4.07
CA ILE A 26 -8.41 -4.84 3.14
C ILE A 26 -7.57 -3.82 3.91
N THR A 27 -6.41 -3.47 3.37
CA THR A 27 -5.58 -2.38 3.89
C THR A 27 -5.69 -1.16 2.97
N GLU A 28 -6.17 -0.06 3.53
CA GLU A 28 -6.17 1.24 2.87
C GLU A 28 -4.97 2.08 3.33
N MET A 29 -4.19 2.58 2.38
CA MET A 29 -3.13 3.56 2.59
C MET A 29 -3.66 4.97 2.33
N ARG A 30 -3.35 5.91 3.21
CA ARG A 30 -3.61 7.34 2.98
C ARG A 30 -2.51 7.90 2.07
N GLY A 31 -2.92 8.38 0.90
CA GLY A 31 -2.06 9.10 -0.04
C GLY A 31 -1.86 10.56 0.37
N PRO A 32 -2.04 11.54 -0.54
CA PRO A 32 -1.90 12.94 -0.20
C PRO A 32 -3.02 13.36 0.78
N TYR A 33 -2.71 13.37 2.09
CA TYR A 33 -3.65 13.74 3.16
C TYR A 33 -3.37 15.14 3.69
N TYR A 34 -2.43 15.25 4.63
CA TYR A 34 -1.91 16.52 5.16
C TYR A 34 -0.72 17.04 4.36
N ALA A 35 0.08 16.14 3.78
CA ALA A 35 1.25 16.47 2.97
C ALA A 35 1.05 15.98 1.52
N PRO A 36 1.56 16.72 0.52
CA PRO A 36 1.59 16.24 -0.86
C PRO A 36 2.45 14.99 -0.96
N VAL A 37 2.03 14.05 -1.81
CA VAL A 37 2.75 12.81 -2.08
C VAL A 37 3.23 12.80 -3.52
N GLY A 38 4.51 12.47 -3.74
CA GLY A 38 5.09 12.38 -5.07
C GLY A 38 5.10 10.95 -5.61
N LYS A 39 5.12 10.82 -6.95
CA LYS A 39 5.18 9.53 -7.65
C LYS A 39 6.31 8.63 -7.14
N ARG A 40 7.54 9.14 -7.02
CA ARG A 40 8.70 8.34 -6.59
C ARG A 40 8.52 7.75 -5.19
N TYR A 41 7.96 8.53 -4.26
CA TYR A 41 7.66 8.05 -2.92
C TYR A 41 6.59 6.95 -2.94
N LEU A 42 5.52 7.16 -3.71
CA LEU A 42 4.46 6.15 -3.83
C LEU A 42 4.99 4.88 -4.48
N GLN A 43 5.82 5.00 -5.52
CA GLN A 43 6.45 3.89 -6.21
C GLN A 43 7.30 3.04 -5.27
N ASP A 44 8.16 3.67 -4.48
CA ASP A 44 9.00 2.96 -3.49
C ASP A 44 8.16 2.13 -2.50
N ILE A 45 7.04 2.69 -2.02
CA ILE A 45 6.11 1.97 -1.14
C ILE A 45 5.42 0.81 -1.88
N LEU A 46 4.99 1.01 -3.12
CA LEU A 46 4.31 -0.05 -3.87
C LEU A 46 5.26 -1.17 -4.30
N GLU A 47 6.53 -0.88 -4.57
CA GLU A 47 7.55 -1.88 -4.87
C GLU A 47 7.92 -2.70 -3.64
N THR A 48 8.03 -2.07 -2.47
CA THR A 48 8.43 -2.74 -1.22
C THR A 48 7.27 -3.41 -0.49
N MET A 49 6.14 -2.72 -0.39
CA MET A 49 5.00 -3.09 0.47
C MET A 49 3.70 -3.26 -0.31
N GLY A 50 3.72 -3.17 -1.65
CA GLY A 50 2.52 -3.21 -2.49
C GLY A 50 1.68 -4.46 -2.32
N ALA A 51 2.25 -5.62 -1.98
CA ALA A 51 1.49 -6.84 -1.67
C ALA A 51 0.47 -6.65 -0.51
N TYR A 52 0.72 -5.67 0.36
CA TYR A 52 -0.06 -5.37 1.54
C TYR A 52 -0.98 -4.16 1.42
N VAL A 53 -0.87 -3.34 0.36
CA VAL A 53 -1.71 -2.15 0.12
C VAL A 53 -2.81 -2.49 -0.88
N ASP A 54 -4.07 -2.41 -0.51
CA ASP A 54 -5.20 -2.74 -1.41
C ASP A 54 -5.84 -1.49 -2.02
N ILE A 55 -5.87 -0.39 -1.27
CA ILE A 55 -6.51 0.87 -1.67
C ILE A 55 -5.56 2.02 -1.36
N LEU A 56 -5.41 2.95 -2.31
CA LEU A 56 -4.78 4.26 -2.08
C LEU A 56 -5.86 5.34 -2.03
N LYS A 57 -6.00 6.01 -0.88
CA LYS A 57 -7.00 7.06 -0.70
C LYS A 57 -6.40 8.44 -0.76
N PHE A 58 -6.88 9.25 -1.71
CA PHE A 58 -6.67 10.70 -1.75
C PHE A 58 -7.51 11.33 -0.65
N SER A 59 -6.92 11.47 0.53
CA SER A 59 -7.63 11.82 1.76
C SER A 59 -7.55 13.32 2.02
N GLY A 60 -8.50 13.91 2.76
CA GLY A 60 -8.42 15.32 3.17
C GLY A 60 -8.36 16.27 1.98
N GLY A 61 -7.26 17.04 1.85
CA GLY A 61 -7.21 18.13 0.87
C GLY A 61 -5.87 18.44 0.22
N SER A 62 -4.72 17.88 0.64
CA SER A 62 -3.44 18.29 0.05
C SER A 62 -3.33 18.03 -1.46
N PHE A 63 -4.02 17.01 -1.99
CA PHE A 63 -4.09 16.74 -3.43
C PHE A 63 -4.77 17.86 -4.23
N SER A 64 -5.63 18.69 -3.63
CA SER A 64 -6.31 19.79 -4.33
C SER A 64 -5.35 20.94 -4.67
N LEU A 65 -4.24 21.05 -3.94
CA LEU A 65 -3.18 22.04 -4.16
C LEU A 65 -2.08 21.54 -5.08
N MET A 66 -2.06 20.24 -5.40
CA MET A 66 -1.05 19.64 -6.26
C MET A 66 -1.32 19.95 -7.74
N PRO A 67 -0.28 20.12 -8.59
CA PRO A 67 -0.47 20.25 -10.02
C PRO A 67 -1.22 19.04 -10.60
N LYS A 68 -2.16 19.30 -11.53
CA LYS A 68 -2.99 18.26 -12.16
C LYS A 68 -2.18 17.08 -12.72
N LYS A 69 -1.02 17.36 -13.32
CA LYS A 69 -0.10 16.31 -13.82
C LYS A 69 0.41 15.42 -12.69
N ALA A 70 0.86 16.01 -11.58
CA ALA A 70 1.37 15.26 -10.44
C ALA A 70 0.31 14.34 -9.82
N VAL A 71 -0.94 14.79 -9.70
CA VAL A 71 -2.05 13.96 -9.20
C VAL A 71 -2.36 12.81 -10.15
N LYS A 72 -2.36 13.05 -11.47
CA LYS A 72 -2.53 11.99 -12.48
C LYS A 72 -1.42 10.95 -12.42
N ASP A 73 -0.18 11.40 -12.26
CA ASP A 73 0.98 10.53 -12.19
C ASP A 73 0.90 9.55 -11.00
N LEU A 74 0.23 9.92 -9.90
CA LEU A 74 -0.01 9.02 -8.76
C LEU A 74 -0.96 7.86 -9.10
N ILE A 75 -1.93 8.08 -10.00
CA ILE A 75 -2.90 7.05 -10.41
C ILE A 75 -2.25 6.03 -11.36
N GLY A 76 -1.30 6.50 -12.18
CA GLY A 76 -0.49 5.66 -13.07
C GLY A 76 0.86 5.25 -12.48
N THR A 77 1.00 5.27 -11.15
CA THR A 77 2.15 4.69 -10.45
C THR A 77 1.92 3.20 -10.28
#